data_AF-A0A0J1ASP8-F1
#
_entry.id   AF-A0A0J1ASP8-F1
#
_cell.length_a   1.000
_cell.length_b   1.000
_cell.length_c   1.000
_cell.angle_alpha   90.00
_cell.angle_beta   90.00
_cell.angle_gamma   90.00
#
_symmetry.space_group_name_H-M   'P 1'
#
loop_
_entity.id
_entity.type
_entity.pdbx_description
1 polymer ?
#
loop_
_entity_poly.entity_id
_entity_poly.type
_entity_poly.pdbx_seq_one_letter_code
_entity_poly.pdbx_strand_id
1 'polypeptide(L)' 'MSLPPLNPEKSASGIIVDPRTLERVVPASRRKDGSVRKEQKIRDGYVPQEDVGAFRGRRQIEADA' A
#
# COMPACT_ATOMS: atom_id res chain seq x y z
N MET A 1 -6.39 -15.43 -17.24
CA MET A 1 -6.07 -14.17 -16.52
C MET A 1 -7.03 -14.07 -15.35
N SER A 2 -6.55 -14.22 -14.11
CA SER A 2 -7.37 -14.03 -12.92
C SER A 2 -7.81 -12.56 -12.82
N LEU A 3 -9.06 -12.30 -12.43
CA LEU A 3 -9.52 -10.94 -12.20
C LEU A 3 -8.67 -10.30 -11.07
N PRO A 4 -8.36 -8.98 -11.16
CA PRO A 4 -7.72 -8.28 -10.06
C PRO A 4 -8.61 -8.33 -8.81
N PRO A 5 -8.03 -8.42 -7.60
CA PRO A 5 -8.81 -8.52 -6.38
C PRO A 5 -9.74 -7.31 -6.22
N LEU A 6 -11.00 -7.57 -5.87
CA LEU A 6 -12.04 -6.54 -5.65
C LEU A 6 -11.63 -5.54 -4.56
N ASN A 7 -10.86 -6.01 -3.59
CA ASN A 7 -10.23 -5.22 -2.54
C ASN A 7 -8.72 -5.39 -2.66
N PRO A 8 -7.98 -4.43 -3.23
CA PRO A 8 -6.53 -4.49 -3.24
C PRO A 8 -6.00 -4.48 -1.80
N GLU A 9 -4.95 -5.26 -1.56
CA GLU A 9 -4.27 -5.24 -0.27
C GLU A 9 -3.70 -3.84 0.01
N LYS A 10 -3.88 -3.40 1.25
CA LYS A 10 -3.45 -2.09 1.72
C LYS A 10 -2.25 -2.28 2.64
N SER A 11 -1.22 -1.46 2.47
CA SER A 11 -0.16 -1.33 3.46
C SER A 11 -0.70 -0.72 4.77
N ALA A 12 0.12 -0.70 5.83
CA ALA A 12 -0.27 -0.08 7.10
C ALA A 12 -0.54 1.42 6.94
N SER A 13 0.23 2.08 6.06
CA SER A 13 0.03 3.47 5.64
C SER A 13 -1.15 3.70 4.67
N GLY A 14 -1.89 2.64 4.32
CA GLY A 14 -3.08 2.71 3.44
C GLY A 14 -2.76 2.85 1.95
N ILE A 15 -1.54 2.51 1.53
CA ILE A 15 -1.09 2.52 0.14
C ILE A 15 -1.62 1.28 -0.57
N ILE A 16 -2.11 1.48 -1.79
CA ILE A 16 -2.47 0.40 -2.72
C ILE A 16 -1.66 0.51 -4.00
N VAL A 17 -1.56 -0.60 -4.73
CA VAL A 17 -1.17 -0.60 -6.13
C VAL A 17 -2.44 -0.53 -6.96
N ASP A 18 -2.58 0.50 -7.79
CA ASP A 18 -3.73 0.63 -8.68
C ASP A 18 -3.65 -0.44 -9.79
N PRO A 19 -4.66 -1.32 -9.94
CA PRO A 19 -4.63 -2.39 -10.94
C PRO A 19 -4.64 -1.89 -12.40
N ARG A 20 -5.01 -0.63 -12.65
CA ARG A 20 -5.06 -0.07 -14.00
C ARG A 20 -3.76 0.59 -14.43
N THR A 21 -3.18 1.39 -13.53
CA THR A 21 -1.98 2.18 -13.80
C THR A 21 -0.70 1.50 -13.29
N LEU A 22 -0.84 0.51 -12.40
CA LEU A 22 0.26 -0.13 -11.66
C LEU A 22 1.06 0.85 -10.78
N GLU A 23 0.53 2.04 -10.54
CA GLU A 23 1.14 3.04 -9.68
C GLU A 23 0.80 2.80 -8.20
N ARG A 24 1.67 3.26 -7.31
CA ARG A 24 1.42 3.26 -5.86
C ARG A 24 0.67 4.54 -5.48
N VAL A 25 -0.52 4.38 -4.90
CA VAL A 25 -1.40 5.50 -4.56
C VAL A 25 -2.06 5.33 -3.19
N VAL A 26 -2.33 6.46 -2.54
CA VAL A 26 -3.32 6.51 -1.44
C VAL A 26 -4.68 6.83 -2.07
N PRO A 27 -5.66 5.91 -1.98
CA PRO A 27 -6.91 6.02 -2.73
C PRO A 27 -7.77 7.19 -2.24
N ALA A 28 -8.60 7.71 -3.16
CA ALA A 28 -9.60 8.72 -2.81
C ALA A 28 -10.56 8.20 -1.72
N SER A 29 -10.92 9.06 -0.78
CA SER A 29 -11.81 8.70 0.34
C SER A 29 -12.89 9.76 0.57
N ARG A 30 -14.01 9.35 1.17
CA ARG A 30 -15.12 10.25 1.46
C ARG A 30 -14.94 10.87 2.85
N ARG A 31 -15.06 12.19 2.94
CA ARG A 31 -15.12 12.93 4.21
C ARG A 31 -16.48 12.73 4.86
N LYS A 32 -16.57 13.04 6.16
CA LYS A 32 -17.82 12.92 6.93
C LYS A 32 -18.94 13.82 6.38
N ASP A 33 -18.58 14.96 5.79
CA ASP A 33 -19.50 15.90 5.13
C ASP A 33 -19.94 15.47 3.72
N GLY A 34 -19.48 14.31 3.23
CA GLY A 34 -19.79 13.77 1.91
C GLY A 34 -18.84 14.22 0.78
N SER A 35 -17.97 15.21 1.02
CA SER A 35 -16.98 15.64 0.03
C SER A 35 -15.88 14.59 -0.18
N VAL A 36 -15.20 14.61 -1.33
CA VAL A 36 -14.16 13.62 -1.67
C VAL A 36 -12.76 14.18 -1.41
N ARG A 37 -11.90 13.37 -0.78
CA ARG A 37 -10.46 13.57 -0.71
C ARG A 37 -9.85 13.03 -1.99
N LYS A 38 -9.06 13.86 -2.68
CA LYS A 38 -8.35 13.44 -3.88
C LYS A 38 -7.36 12.31 -3.56
N GLU A 39 -7.14 11.46 -4.54
CA GLU A 39 -6.07 10.48 -4.54
C GLU A 39 -4.69 11.15 -4.47
N GLN A 40 -3.72 10.48 -3.85
CA GLN A 40 -2.34 10.94 -3.77
C GLN A 40 -1.39 9.90 -4.36
N LYS A 41 -0.63 10.30 -5.40
CA LYS A 41 0.43 9.48 -5.97
C LYS A 41 1.65 9.45 -5.05
N ILE A 42 2.28 8.29 -4.98
CA ILE A 42 3.47 8.07 -4.16
C ILE A 42 4.67 7.94 -5.08
N ARG A 43 5.77 8.59 -4.69
CA ARG A 43 7.02 8.53 -5.45
C ARG A 43 7.59 7.11 -5.42
N ASP A 44 8.09 6.66 -6.56
CA ASP A 44 8.80 5.39 -6.67
C ASP A 44 9.95 5.31 -5.67
N GLY A 45 10.06 4.18 -4.98
CA GLY A 45 11.06 3.94 -3.93
C GLY A 45 10.77 4.57 -2.57
N TYR A 46 9.74 5.43 -2.42
CA TYR A 46 9.36 5.94 -1.10
C TYR A 46 8.58 4.89 -0.30
N VAL A 47 9.00 4.65 0.94
CA VAL A 47 8.33 3.73 1.88
C VAL A 47 8.17 4.46 3.22
N PRO A 48 6.93 4.66 3.70
CA PRO A 48 6.67 5.22 5.03
C PRO A 48 7.28 4.37 6.15
N GLN A 49 7.60 4.99 7.29
CA GLN A 49 8.26 4.33 8.42
C GLN A 49 7.44 3.18 9.00
N GLU A 50 6.12 3.33 9.02
CA GLU A 50 5.16 2.31 9.47
C GLU A 50 5.13 1.05 8.58
N ASP A 51 5.57 1.17 7.32
CA ASP A 51 5.70 0.05 6.40
C ASP A 51 7.13 -0.54 6.39
N VAL A 52 8.09 0.12 7.05
CA VAL A 52 9.45 -0.40 7.18
C VAL A 52 9.45 -1.49 8.26
N GLY A 53 9.64 -2.74 7.83
CA GLY A 53 9.79 -3.86 8.74
C GLY A 53 11.02 -3.73 9.63
N ALA A 54 10.94 -4.27 10.85
CA ALA A 54 12.10 -4.37 11.74
C ALA A 54 13.23 -5.16 11.05
N PHE A 55 14.48 -4.74 11.26
CA PHE A 55 15.63 -5.48 10.75
C PHE A 55 15.61 -6.91 11.29
N ARG A 56 15.70 -7.89 10.38
CA ARG A 56 15.86 -9.30 10.73
C ARG A 56 17.18 -9.80 10.16
N GLY A 57 17.99 -10.42 11.01
CA GLY A 57 19.20 -11.09 10.55
C GLY A 57 18.87 -12.32 9.71
N ARG A 58 19.80 -12.73 8.84
CA ARG A 58 19.62 -13.88 7.95
C ARG A 58 19.12 -15.15 8.66
N ARG A 59 19.72 -15.50 9.81
CA ARG A 59 19.30 -16.66 10.63
C ARG A 59 17.85 -16.58 11.13
N GLN A 60 17.36 -15.37 11.42
CA GLN A 60 15.98 -15.16 11.88
C GLN A 60 14.99 -15.29 10.73
N ILE A 61 15.35 -14.77 9.55
CA ILE A 61 14.54 -14.92 8.33
C ILE A 61 14.42 -16.41 7.94
N GLU A 62 15.53 -17.16 8.01
CA GLU A 62 15.55 -18.61 7.71
C GLU A 62 14.72 -19.45 8.72
N ALA A 63 14.50 -18.96 9.94
CA ALA A 63 13.70 -19.64 10.95
C ALA A 63 12.20 -19.31 10.87
N ASP A 64 11.84 -18.13 10.35
CA ASP A 64 10.45 -17.65 10.21
C ASP A 64 9.77 -18.12 8.90
N ALA A 65 10.55 -18.56 7.91
CA ALA A 65 10.10 -18.97 6.57
C ALA A 65 9.62 -20.42 6.51
#